data_AF-A0A329VC26-F1
#
_entry.id   AF-A0A329VC26-F1
#
_cell.length_a   1.000
_cell.length_b   1.000
_cell.length_c   1.000
_cell.angle_alpha   90.00
_cell.angle_beta   90.00
_cell.angle_gamma   90.00
#
_symmetry.space_group_name_H-M   'P 1'
#
loop_
_entity.id
_entity.type
_entity.pdbx_description
1 polymer ?
#
loop_
_entity_poly.entity_id
_entity_poly.type
_entity_poly.pdbx_seq_one_letter_code
_entity_poly.pdbx_strand_id
1 'polypeptide(L)'
;MSKYKLNRYLLASSILCFFTSGNVIAANPKISAYYLSGPAAQVDTQEYYASLDNFKKLSRDISKNKSNFNTLVLSFVQPGFVNYEKNSLKCSGLFGYTCTSGQSISTKEAENARADFMALKGVIADLKSHGVSTYIAVGGWNFSCYPKIYDITASKKDACGNEPGAVYDIFPNPLTKIPRFDSTITGKAADKAYRNIVNLAANLGVEGIDVDYEEFWHADINAKSWKLTPDSIKVPLNNSETLITSTLIAKGLGGYVYDASMKIVPGAEKIPRVMPETVDKFAAILKSFYTSINAVKPSLKLSIAGPATGGIPNMSANWGTNARNSDIYGGAWWGGNLYGLIYNTALSYPSLINRLSYIGVMTYDLSEKDCGFIGGGETYIPCDLPGQVKYYYGQYINWLKSGNEVVTFHIKLKGARNYAQASVQPQKLLVLPPITVGFEVGRPATGNLPLTKSALNSILDGTIKYGKTGLIMWDLFKNERYDGSNWKDEWATPNDLLSTACKKIGLTGEHYNCDSSVPTPDPVPAFIKK
;
A
#
# COMPACT_ATOMS: atom_id res chain seq x y z
N MET A 1 26.30 33.89 53.24
CA MET A 1 27.31 33.12 52.46
C MET A 1 26.59 31.91 51.90
N SER A 2 26.60 31.56 50.62
CA SER A 2 27.03 32.23 49.40
C SER A 2 26.09 31.74 48.29
N LYS A 3 25.66 32.65 47.42
CA LYS A 3 24.92 32.39 46.18
C LYS A 3 25.87 31.70 45.18
N TYR A 4 25.42 30.64 44.52
CA TYR A 4 25.94 30.30 43.18
C TYR A 4 24.80 30.22 42.16
N LYS A 5 24.81 31.23 41.29
CA LYS A 5 24.09 31.30 40.02
C LYS A 5 24.81 30.37 39.03
N LEU A 6 24.07 29.54 38.32
CA LEU A 6 24.52 29.02 37.03
C LEU A 6 23.57 29.56 35.96
N ASN A 7 24.11 30.34 35.04
CA ASN A 7 23.36 31.02 33.99
C ASN A 7 24.08 30.77 32.67
N ARG A 8 23.34 30.22 31.69
CA ARG A 8 23.52 30.29 30.22
C ARG A 8 24.77 29.56 29.68
N TYR A 9 24.66 28.72 28.63
CA TYR A 9 24.30 29.11 27.27
C TYR A 9 23.38 28.08 26.59
N LEU A 10 22.17 28.53 26.23
CA LEU A 10 21.35 27.93 25.18
C LEU A 10 21.73 28.63 23.88
N LEU A 11 22.39 27.90 22.98
CA LEU A 11 22.62 28.31 21.59
C LEU A 11 21.29 28.26 20.84
N ALA A 12 20.58 29.38 20.81
CA ALA A 12 19.49 29.61 19.87
C ALA A 12 20.09 30.09 18.54
N SER A 13 20.29 29.18 17.60
CA SER A 13 20.58 29.54 16.21
C SER A 13 19.27 29.97 15.54
N SER A 14 19.04 31.27 15.50
CA SER A 14 18.00 31.90 14.67
C SER A 14 18.41 31.84 13.20
N ILE A 15 17.89 30.84 12.47
CA ILE A 15 17.91 30.81 11.01
C ILE A 15 16.82 31.78 10.53
N LEU A 16 17.24 32.95 10.02
CA LEU A 16 16.37 33.81 9.22
C LEU A 16 16.08 33.10 7.89
N CYS A 17 14.87 32.57 7.74
CA CYS A 17 14.34 32.19 6.44
C CYS A 17 13.98 33.47 5.65
N PHE A 18 14.67 33.70 4.54
CA PHE A 18 14.16 34.55 3.47
C PHE A 18 12.89 33.93 2.90
N PHE A 19 11.75 34.58 3.13
CA PHE A 19 10.50 34.29 2.45
C PHE A 19 10.60 34.77 1.01
N THR A 20 10.86 33.87 0.07
CA THR A 20 10.37 34.03 -1.29
C THR A 20 8.93 33.52 -1.31
N SER A 21 8.00 34.38 -1.70
CA SER A 21 6.59 34.09 -1.87
C SER A 21 6.38 33.07 -2.99
N GLY A 22 6.52 31.78 -2.67
CA GLY A 22 5.97 30.68 -3.44
C GLY A 22 4.58 30.38 -2.90
N ASN A 23 3.58 30.31 -3.79
CA ASN A 23 2.23 29.88 -3.46
C ASN A 23 2.28 28.61 -2.60
N VAL A 24 1.84 28.71 -1.35
CA VAL A 24 1.74 27.60 -0.41
C VAL A 24 0.56 26.75 -0.87
N ILE A 25 0.79 25.81 -1.79
CA ILE A 25 -0.18 24.76 -2.10
C ILE A 25 -0.28 23.90 -0.84
N ALA A 26 -1.41 23.99 -0.13
CA ALA A 26 -1.62 23.34 1.16
C ALA A 26 -1.26 21.84 1.09
N ALA A 27 -0.23 21.45 1.83
CA ALA A 27 0.53 20.21 1.63
C ALA A 27 0.16 19.06 2.58
N ASN A 28 -0.80 19.25 3.49
CA ASN A 28 -1.35 18.23 4.39
C ASN A 28 -2.68 18.74 4.98
N PRO A 29 -3.68 17.88 5.25
CA PRO A 29 -3.70 16.43 5.06
C PRO A 29 -3.75 16.01 3.58
N LYS A 30 -3.28 14.79 3.28
CA LYS A 30 -3.35 14.22 1.94
C LYS A 30 -4.67 13.47 1.74
N ILE A 31 -5.49 13.91 0.79
CA ILE A 31 -6.72 13.21 0.39
C ILE A 31 -6.47 12.69 -1.01
N SER A 32 -6.26 11.38 -1.11
CA SER A 32 -5.86 10.72 -2.36
C SER A 32 -6.97 9.82 -2.88
N ALA A 33 -7.07 9.71 -4.20
CA ALA A 33 -7.95 8.74 -4.86
C ALA A 33 -7.23 8.07 -6.03
N TYR A 34 -7.50 6.79 -6.25
CA TYR A 34 -7.05 6.10 -7.45
C TYR A 34 -7.91 6.48 -8.66
N TYR A 35 -7.25 6.82 -9.76
CA TYR A 35 -7.83 6.79 -11.10
C TYR A 35 -7.35 5.52 -11.78
N LEU A 36 -8.21 4.51 -11.84
CA LEU A 36 -7.88 3.22 -12.44
C LEU A 36 -7.86 3.34 -13.96
N SER A 37 -6.68 3.49 -14.56
CA SER A 37 -6.56 3.73 -15.99
C SER A 37 -6.85 2.48 -16.82
N GLY A 38 -7.33 2.69 -18.05
CA GLY A 38 -7.70 1.65 -19.00
C GLY A 38 -7.56 2.15 -20.44
N PRO A 39 -7.77 1.28 -21.43
CA PRO A 39 -7.63 1.63 -22.84
C PRO A 39 -8.59 2.75 -23.25
N ALA A 40 -8.32 3.34 -24.42
CA ALA A 40 -9.27 4.25 -25.05
C ALA A 40 -10.64 3.55 -25.23
N ALA A 41 -11.71 4.27 -24.93
CA ALA A 41 -13.07 3.78 -24.97
C ALA A 41 -14.01 4.88 -25.46
N GLN A 42 -15.15 4.48 -26.02
CA GLN A 42 -16.16 5.40 -26.51
C GLN A 42 -16.84 6.11 -25.33
N VAL A 43 -17.21 7.38 -25.50
CA VAL A 43 -18.07 8.10 -24.55
C VAL A 43 -19.36 7.29 -24.33
N ASP A 44 -19.87 7.29 -23.10
CA ASP A 44 -21.04 6.53 -22.63
C ASP A 44 -20.84 5.02 -22.43
N THR A 45 -19.60 4.51 -22.42
CA THR A 45 -19.31 3.14 -21.96
C THR A 45 -18.69 3.10 -20.57
N GLN A 46 -18.80 1.95 -19.89
CA GLN A 46 -18.23 1.73 -18.56
C GLN A 46 -16.70 1.89 -18.56
N GLU A 47 -16.04 1.51 -19.66
CA GLU A 47 -14.59 1.61 -19.85
C GLU A 47 -14.14 3.07 -20.07
N TYR A 48 -15.03 3.97 -20.49
CA TYR A 48 -14.71 5.39 -20.67
C TYR A 48 -14.16 6.02 -19.39
N TYR A 49 -14.68 5.61 -18.23
CA TYR A 49 -14.26 6.10 -16.92
C TYR A 49 -12.79 5.82 -16.59
N ALA A 50 -12.18 4.85 -17.28
CA ALA A 50 -10.77 4.50 -17.16
C ALA A 50 -9.88 5.18 -18.23
N SER A 51 -10.49 5.78 -19.26
CA SER A 51 -9.79 6.28 -20.45
C SER A 51 -9.02 7.58 -20.19
N LEU A 52 -8.04 7.90 -21.04
CA LEU A 52 -7.33 9.19 -20.97
C LEU A 52 -8.25 10.39 -21.27
N ASP A 53 -9.31 10.19 -22.07
CA ASP A 53 -10.24 11.26 -22.42
C ASP A 53 -11.14 11.65 -21.25
N ASN A 54 -11.59 10.69 -20.44
CA ASN A 54 -12.28 11.00 -19.19
C ASN A 54 -11.33 11.69 -18.20
N PHE A 55 -10.05 11.30 -18.15
CA PHE A 55 -9.07 11.97 -17.30
C PHE A 55 -8.85 13.45 -17.71
N LYS A 56 -8.83 13.75 -19.02
CA LYS A 56 -8.84 15.13 -19.53
C LYS A 56 -10.10 15.88 -19.10
N LYS A 57 -11.27 15.24 -19.13
CA LYS A 57 -12.53 15.85 -18.67
C LYS A 57 -12.46 16.17 -17.17
N LEU A 58 -12.03 15.21 -16.35
CA LEU A 58 -11.84 15.39 -14.91
C LEU A 58 -10.99 16.62 -14.58
N SER A 59 -9.86 16.81 -15.28
CA SER A 59 -9.01 17.99 -15.09
C SER A 59 -9.73 19.31 -15.39
N ARG A 60 -10.49 19.36 -16.50
CA ARG A 60 -11.30 20.54 -16.86
C ARG A 60 -12.44 20.82 -15.89
N ASP A 61 -12.98 19.78 -15.25
CA ASP A 61 -14.05 19.95 -14.27
C ASP A 61 -13.48 20.46 -12.94
N ILE A 62 -12.30 19.97 -12.53
CA ILE A 62 -11.58 20.47 -11.35
C ILE A 62 -11.20 21.95 -11.54
N SER A 63 -10.76 22.37 -12.73
CA SER A 63 -10.41 23.77 -12.96
C SER A 63 -11.59 24.73 -12.81
N LYS A 64 -12.81 24.27 -13.15
CA LYS A 64 -14.05 25.06 -13.01
C LYS A 64 -14.62 25.01 -11.59
N ASN A 65 -14.62 23.83 -10.98
CA ASN A 65 -15.42 23.56 -9.79
C ASN A 65 -14.59 23.44 -8.51
N LYS A 66 -13.25 23.49 -8.60
CA LYS A 66 -12.32 23.16 -7.50
C LYS A 66 -12.42 21.69 -7.08
N SER A 67 -11.47 21.22 -6.28
CA SER A 67 -11.39 19.82 -5.86
C SER A 67 -11.72 19.63 -4.38
N ASN A 68 -12.26 18.46 -4.02
CA ASN A 68 -12.40 18.00 -2.63
C ASN A 68 -11.26 17.02 -2.22
N PHE A 69 -10.30 16.79 -3.12
CA PHE A 69 -9.06 16.03 -2.88
C PHE A 69 -7.85 16.78 -3.44
N ASN A 70 -6.65 16.41 -3.02
CA ASN A 70 -5.41 17.05 -3.48
C ASN A 70 -4.42 16.08 -4.11
N THR A 71 -4.78 14.80 -4.27
CA THR A 71 -3.92 13.83 -4.96
C THR A 71 -4.73 12.82 -5.77
N LEU A 72 -4.26 12.55 -6.99
CA LEU A 72 -4.69 11.43 -7.82
C LEU A 72 -3.55 10.44 -8.03
N VAL A 73 -3.84 9.15 -7.92
CA VAL A 73 -2.90 8.05 -8.19
C VAL A 73 -3.35 7.33 -9.45
N LEU A 74 -2.56 7.41 -10.52
CA LEU A 74 -2.88 6.81 -11.81
C LEU A 74 -2.36 5.37 -11.85
N SER A 75 -3.23 4.40 -12.12
CA SER A 75 -2.87 2.98 -12.02
C SER A 75 -3.14 2.20 -13.31
N PHE A 76 -2.36 1.18 -13.69
CA PHE A 76 -1.11 0.72 -13.09
C PHE A 76 0.04 0.75 -14.10
N VAL A 77 1.25 0.98 -13.58
CA VAL A 77 2.49 0.78 -14.30
C VAL A 77 2.96 -0.66 -14.10
N GLN A 78 3.33 -1.35 -15.18
CA GLN A 78 3.92 -2.69 -15.16
C GLN A 78 5.29 -2.66 -14.45
N PRO A 79 5.53 -3.46 -13.39
CA PRO A 79 6.83 -3.52 -12.72
C PRO A 79 7.96 -4.03 -13.63
N GLY A 80 7.66 -4.96 -14.55
CA GLY A 80 8.57 -5.53 -15.53
C GLY A 80 8.98 -4.58 -16.67
N PHE A 81 8.88 -3.26 -16.47
CA PHE A 81 9.08 -2.23 -17.49
C PHE A 81 10.55 -2.03 -17.92
N VAL A 82 11.11 -3.01 -18.63
CA VAL A 82 12.54 -3.08 -18.99
C VAL A 82 12.94 -2.22 -20.20
N ASN A 83 11.96 -1.78 -21.00
CA ASN A 83 12.17 -1.05 -22.25
C ASN A 83 11.36 0.26 -22.26
N TYR A 84 11.90 1.30 -21.62
CA TYR A 84 11.31 2.63 -21.70
C TYR A 84 11.74 3.36 -22.98
N GLU A 85 10.76 3.78 -23.77
CA GLU A 85 10.93 4.76 -24.84
C GLU A 85 10.60 6.15 -24.31
N LYS A 86 11.56 7.09 -24.43
CA LYS A 86 11.38 8.46 -23.94
C LYS A 86 10.12 9.07 -24.55
N ASN A 87 9.29 9.67 -23.68
CA ASN A 87 8.02 10.31 -24.03
C ASN A 87 7.00 9.39 -24.72
N SER A 88 6.94 8.13 -24.29
CA SER A 88 5.94 7.16 -24.76
C SER A 88 5.33 6.40 -23.59
N LEU A 89 4.03 6.08 -23.70
CA LEU A 89 3.34 5.16 -22.78
C LEU A 89 3.51 3.68 -23.17
N LYS A 90 4.20 3.39 -24.28
CA LYS A 90 4.37 2.03 -24.80
C LYS A 90 4.92 1.09 -23.72
N CYS A 91 4.24 -0.04 -23.52
CA CYS A 91 4.57 -1.05 -22.49
C CYS A 91 4.57 -0.53 -21.04
N SER A 92 4.06 0.67 -20.78
CA SER A 92 4.07 1.20 -19.42
C SER A 92 3.03 0.53 -18.53
N GLY A 93 1.94 0.01 -19.09
CA GLY A 93 0.74 -0.44 -18.39
C GLY A 93 -0.35 0.63 -18.25
N LEU A 94 0.03 1.91 -18.27
CA LEU A 94 -0.93 3.01 -18.13
C LEU A 94 -1.83 3.12 -19.35
N PHE A 95 -3.12 3.40 -19.13
CA PHE A 95 -4.13 3.62 -20.15
C PHE A 95 -4.19 2.50 -21.21
N GLY A 96 -4.02 1.25 -20.77
CA GLY A 96 -4.09 0.06 -21.63
C GLY A 96 -2.84 -0.25 -22.44
N TYR A 97 -1.76 0.53 -22.30
CA TYR A 97 -0.50 0.27 -23.01
C TYR A 97 0.35 -0.82 -22.32
N THR A 98 -0.13 -2.06 -22.33
CA THR A 98 0.56 -3.22 -21.75
C THR A 98 1.39 -3.99 -22.78
N CYS A 99 2.43 -4.67 -22.31
CA CYS A 99 3.20 -5.61 -23.12
C CYS A 99 3.37 -6.96 -22.42
N THR A 100 3.34 -8.02 -23.23
CA THR A 100 3.72 -9.38 -22.85
C THR A 100 4.95 -9.83 -23.65
N SER A 101 5.69 -10.80 -23.12
CA SER A 101 6.87 -11.34 -23.81
C SER A 101 6.48 -11.91 -25.18
N GLY A 102 7.19 -11.48 -26.24
CA GLY A 102 6.93 -11.91 -27.61
C GLY A 102 5.82 -11.14 -28.34
N GLN A 103 5.14 -10.20 -27.70
CA GLN A 103 4.12 -9.37 -28.34
C GLN A 103 4.76 -8.32 -29.27
N SER A 104 4.37 -8.35 -30.54
CA SER A 104 4.68 -7.28 -31.49
C SER A 104 3.73 -6.11 -31.30
N ILE A 105 4.28 -4.89 -31.30
CA ILE A 105 3.50 -3.64 -31.21
C ILE A 105 3.50 -2.99 -32.59
N SER A 106 2.32 -2.66 -33.10
CA SER A 106 2.19 -2.01 -34.40
C SER A 106 2.74 -0.57 -34.37
N THR A 107 3.12 -0.06 -35.55
CA THR A 107 3.56 1.34 -35.70
C THR A 107 2.51 2.32 -35.19
N LYS A 108 1.22 2.05 -35.50
CA LYS A 108 0.09 2.88 -35.07
C LYS A 108 -0.06 2.91 -33.54
N GLU A 109 0.04 1.77 -32.86
CA GLU A 109 0.01 1.72 -31.40
C GLU A 109 1.19 2.47 -30.78
N ALA A 110 2.38 2.37 -31.38
CA ALA A 110 3.56 3.10 -30.93
C ALA A 110 3.44 4.62 -31.13
N GLU A 111 2.81 5.08 -32.21
CA GLU A 111 2.50 6.49 -32.46
C GLU A 111 1.45 7.01 -31.46
N ASN A 112 0.36 6.26 -31.26
CA ASN A 112 -0.66 6.60 -30.27
C ASN A 112 -0.06 6.71 -28.87
N ALA A 113 0.81 5.77 -28.47
CA ALA A 113 1.46 5.80 -27.16
C ALA A 113 2.30 7.06 -26.92
N ARG A 114 2.87 7.66 -27.98
CA ARG A 114 3.61 8.94 -27.89
C ARG A 114 2.67 10.14 -27.82
N ALA A 115 1.60 10.13 -28.61
CA ALA A 115 0.58 11.17 -28.57
C ALA A 115 -0.10 11.23 -27.19
N ASP A 116 -0.51 10.07 -26.66
CA ASP A 116 -1.17 9.94 -25.37
C ASP A 116 -0.25 10.26 -24.20
N PHE A 117 1.06 9.96 -24.33
CA PHE A 117 2.05 10.44 -23.36
C PHE A 117 2.04 11.97 -23.25
N MET A 118 2.07 12.67 -24.39
CA MET A 118 2.09 14.14 -24.41
C MET A 118 0.79 14.73 -23.90
N ALA A 119 -0.35 14.14 -24.25
CA ALA A 119 -1.65 14.52 -23.73
C ALA A 119 -1.73 14.33 -22.20
N LEU A 120 -1.33 13.16 -21.69
CA LEU A 120 -1.31 12.87 -20.25
C LEU A 120 -0.41 13.84 -19.49
N LYS A 121 0.79 14.12 -20.01
CA LYS A 121 1.70 15.11 -19.44
C LYS A 121 1.05 16.50 -19.33
N GLY A 122 0.30 16.92 -20.35
CA GLY A 122 -0.47 18.16 -20.33
C GLY A 122 -1.54 18.17 -19.23
N VAL A 123 -2.32 17.09 -19.11
CA VAL A 123 -3.35 16.95 -18.06
C VAL A 123 -2.73 16.97 -16.66
N ILE A 124 -1.60 16.30 -16.45
CA ILE A 124 -0.88 16.32 -15.17
C ILE A 124 -0.45 17.75 -14.79
N ALA A 125 0.06 18.52 -15.76
CA ALA A 125 0.44 19.91 -15.51
C ALA A 125 -0.77 20.79 -15.18
N ASP A 126 -1.89 20.59 -15.87
CA ASP A 126 -3.16 21.28 -15.62
C ASP A 126 -3.70 20.99 -14.21
N LEU A 127 -3.81 19.71 -13.82
CA LEU A 127 -4.19 19.30 -12.46
C LEU A 127 -3.31 19.95 -11.39
N LYS A 128 -1.99 19.97 -11.61
CA LYS A 128 -1.04 20.58 -10.68
C LYS A 128 -1.28 22.07 -10.51
N SER A 129 -1.66 22.79 -11.58
CA SER A 129 -2.02 24.22 -11.50
C SER A 129 -3.33 24.48 -10.74
N HIS A 130 -4.14 23.44 -10.53
CA HIS A 130 -5.38 23.45 -9.75
C HIS A 130 -5.24 22.73 -8.41
N GLY A 131 -4.03 22.64 -7.86
CA GLY A 131 -3.78 22.10 -6.52
C GLY A 131 -3.89 20.57 -6.40
N VAL A 132 -3.98 19.85 -7.52
CA VAL A 132 -4.05 18.37 -7.50
C VAL A 132 -2.72 17.78 -7.96
N SER A 133 -2.04 17.13 -7.02
CA SER A 133 -0.82 16.37 -7.30
C SER A 133 -1.15 15.03 -7.95
N THR A 134 -0.30 14.56 -8.87
CA THR A 134 -0.46 13.25 -9.49
C THR A 134 0.68 12.31 -9.10
N TYR A 135 0.35 11.04 -8.90
CA TYR A 135 1.27 9.92 -8.70
C TYR A 135 1.00 8.85 -9.77
N ILE A 136 1.97 7.99 -10.05
CA ILE A 136 1.73 6.73 -10.78
C ILE A 136 1.87 5.56 -9.82
N ALA A 137 0.91 4.63 -9.84
CA ALA A 137 1.00 3.38 -9.09
C ALA A 137 1.71 2.31 -9.91
N VAL A 138 2.61 1.57 -9.29
CA VAL A 138 3.35 0.45 -9.87
C VAL A 138 2.86 -0.83 -9.20
N GLY A 139 2.49 -1.84 -9.99
CA GLY A 139 1.98 -3.10 -9.45
C GLY A 139 0.46 -3.13 -9.42
N GLY A 140 -0.11 -3.28 -8.22
CA GLY A 140 -1.50 -3.67 -8.02
C GLY A 140 -1.71 -5.16 -8.31
N TRP A 141 -2.94 -5.64 -8.10
CA TRP A 141 -3.26 -7.07 -8.14
C TRP A 141 -2.72 -7.80 -9.39
N ASN A 142 -3.14 -7.39 -10.59
CA ASN A 142 -2.74 -8.07 -11.83
C ASN A 142 -1.23 -7.98 -12.10
N PHE A 143 -0.57 -6.88 -11.73
CA PHE A 143 0.88 -6.74 -11.89
C PHE A 143 1.69 -7.09 -10.64
N SER A 144 1.09 -7.86 -9.73
CA SER A 144 1.78 -8.51 -8.61
C SER A 144 1.55 -10.02 -8.60
N CYS A 145 0.86 -10.57 -9.60
CA CYS A 145 0.39 -11.94 -9.55
C CYS A 145 1.11 -12.84 -10.55
N TYR A 146 1.53 -14.01 -10.07
CA TYR A 146 2.07 -15.07 -10.92
C TYR A 146 1.11 -16.27 -10.95
N PRO A 147 0.22 -16.38 -11.96
CA PRO A 147 -0.84 -17.39 -11.98
C PRO A 147 -0.36 -18.81 -11.68
N LYS A 148 0.75 -19.22 -12.31
CA LYS A 148 1.33 -20.57 -12.14
C LYS A 148 1.67 -20.90 -10.68
N ILE A 149 2.17 -19.94 -9.91
CA ILE A 149 2.59 -20.15 -8.51
C ILE A 149 1.45 -19.83 -7.57
N TYR A 150 0.67 -18.80 -7.87
CA TYR A 150 -0.38 -18.36 -6.99
C TYR A 150 -1.50 -19.38 -6.85
N ASP A 151 -1.85 -20.09 -7.93
CA ASP A 151 -2.82 -21.17 -7.87
C ASP A 151 -2.40 -22.30 -6.90
N ILE A 152 -1.10 -22.59 -6.84
CA ILE A 152 -0.53 -23.60 -5.94
C ILE A 152 -0.59 -23.12 -4.49
N THR A 153 -0.09 -21.91 -4.24
CA THR A 153 0.01 -21.35 -2.88
C THR A 153 -1.36 -21.05 -2.28
N ALA A 154 -2.28 -20.50 -3.08
CA ALA A 154 -3.67 -20.26 -2.69
C ALA A 154 -4.53 -21.54 -2.70
N SER A 155 -4.01 -22.65 -3.23
CA SER A 155 -4.76 -23.90 -3.42
C SER A 155 -6.11 -23.67 -4.14
N LYS A 156 -6.10 -22.83 -5.16
CA LYS A 156 -7.28 -22.38 -5.90
C LYS A 156 -6.93 -22.19 -7.37
N LYS A 157 -7.80 -22.61 -8.28
CA LYS A 157 -7.64 -22.32 -9.71
C LYS A 157 -7.91 -20.83 -10.00
N ASP A 158 -7.14 -20.24 -10.89
CA ASP A 158 -7.30 -18.86 -11.35
C ASP A 158 -7.25 -17.88 -10.16
N ALA A 159 -6.31 -18.10 -9.24
CA ALA A 159 -6.18 -17.33 -8.01
C ALA A 159 -5.85 -15.86 -8.29
N CYS A 160 -5.17 -15.56 -9.41
CA CYS A 160 -4.95 -14.19 -9.87
C CYS A 160 -6.19 -13.52 -10.47
N GLY A 161 -7.30 -14.26 -10.64
CA GLY A 161 -8.44 -13.85 -11.44
C GLY A 161 -8.45 -14.55 -12.80
N ASN A 162 -9.60 -14.49 -13.47
CA ASN A 162 -9.85 -15.10 -14.78
C ASN A 162 -10.44 -14.10 -15.78
N GLU A 163 -10.17 -12.81 -15.58
CA GLU A 163 -10.66 -11.74 -16.44
C GLU A 163 -10.15 -11.94 -17.88
N PRO A 164 -11.04 -11.97 -18.89
CA PRO A 164 -10.63 -12.10 -20.29
C PRO A 164 -9.69 -10.96 -20.70
N GLY A 165 -8.53 -11.31 -21.25
CA GLY A 165 -7.53 -10.33 -21.70
C GLY A 165 -6.68 -9.72 -20.59
N ALA A 166 -6.80 -10.18 -19.35
CA ALA A 166 -5.93 -9.73 -18.26
C ALA A 166 -4.45 -10.00 -18.58
N VAL A 167 -3.62 -8.99 -18.35
CA VAL A 167 -2.17 -9.10 -18.42
C VAL A 167 -1.64 -9.19 -17.00
N TYR A 168 -0.87 -10.24 -16.74
CA TYR A 168 -0.20 -10.44 -15.46
C TYR A 168 1.28 -10.07 -15.55
N ASP A 169 1.78 -9.46 -14.49
CA ASP A 169 3.20 -9.13 -14.33
C ASP A 169 3.60 -9.31 -12.86
N ILE A 170 4.90 -9.25 -12.58
CA ILE A 170 5.48 -9.41 -11.25
C ILE A 170 6.64 -8.46 -11.06
N PHE A 171 6.96 -8.13 -9.81
CA PHE A 171 8.06 -7.23 -9.49
C PHE A 171 9.41 -7.87 -9.79
N PRO A 172 10.26 -7.24 -10.64
CA PRO A 172 11.66 -7.62 -10.79
C PRO A 172 12.41 -7.66 -9.45
N ASN A 173 13.41 -8.53 -9.30
CA ASN A 173 14.16 -8.63 -8.03
C ASN A 173 15.59 -8.03 -8.14
N PRO A 174 15.89 -6.88 -7.50
CA PRO A 174 17.23 -6.29 -7.52
C PRO A 174 18.29 -7.04 -6.69
N LEU A 175 17.91 -8.03 -5.88
CA LEU A 175 18.86 -8.79 -5.08
C LEU A 175 19.88 -9.50 -5.99
N THR A 176 21.09 -9.73 -5.46
CA THR A 176 22.11 -10.56 -6.11
C THR A 176 21.92 -12.04 -5.79
N LYS A 177 21.45 -12.33 -4.57
CA LYS A 177 21.04 -13.66 -4.13
C LYS A 177 19.53 -13.78 -4.31
N ILE A 178 19.12 -14.39 -5.41
CA ILE A 178 17.71 -14.51 -5.79
C ILE A 178 17.04 -15.61 -4.94
N PRO A 179 15.84 -15.35 -4.38
CA PRO A 179 14.94 -16.37 -3.85
C PRO A 179 14.68 -17.52 -4.84
N ARG A 180 14.23 -18.67 -4.34
CA ARG A 180 14.08 -19.88 -5.17
C ARG A 180 13.00 -19.71 -6.25
N PHE A 181 11.93 -19.00 -5.93
CA PHE A 181 10.80 -18.79 -6.82
C PHE A 181 10.56 -17.29 -6.96
N ASP A 182 10.95 -16.73 -8.10
CA ASP A 182 10.97 -15.28 -8.30
C ASP A 182 10.83 -14.91 -9.78
N SER A 183 10.80 -13.60 -10.05
CA SER A 183 10.89 -13.01 -11.37
C SER A 183 12.18 -13.40 -12.08
N THR A 184 12.09 -13.57 -13.40
CA THR A 184 13.25 -13.78 -14.27
C THR A 184 14.03 -12.49 -14.51
N ILE A 185 13.44 -11.32 -14.22
CA ILE A 185 14.08 -10.02 -14.33
C ILE A 185 14.78 -9.72 -12.99
N THR A 186 16.11 -9.85 -12.95
CA THR A 186 16.88 -9.80 -11.70
C THR A 186 18.10 -8.87 -11.76
N GLY A 187 18.65 -8.53 -10.59
CA GLY A 187 19.87 -7.74 -10.43
C GLY A 187 19.82 -6.43 -11.23
N LYS A 188 20.83 -6.20 -12.09
CA LYS A 188 20.91 -4.99 -12.92
C LYS A 188 19.73 -4.81 -13.88
N ALA A 189 19.10 -5.90 -14.34
CA ALA A 189 17.93 -5.82 -15.20
C ALA A 189 16.71 -5.31 -14.41
N ALA A 190 16.56 -5.76 -13.16
CA ALA A 190 15.56 -5.23 -12.23
C ALA A 190 15.82 -3.75 -11.92
N ASP A 191 17.07 -3.37 -11.63
CA ASP A 191 17.44 -1.96 -11.43
C ASP A 191 17.10 -1.09 -12.64
N LYS A 192 17.31 -1.62 -13.86
CA LYS A 192 16.94 -0.93 -15.10
C LYS A 192 15.42 -0.72 -15.18
N ALA A 193 14.61 -1.72 -14.81
CA ALA A 193 13.15 -1.60 -14.80
C ALA A 193 12.69 -0.49 -13.85
N TYR A 194 13.22 -0.44 -12.62
CA TYR A 194 12.89 0.63 -11.68
C TYR A 194 13.37 2.01 -12.14
N ARG A 195 14.56 2.08 -12.75
CA ARG A 195 15.05 3.32 -13.35
C ARG A 195 14.16 3.80 -14.50
N ASN A 196 13.64 2.89 -15.31
CA ASN A 196 12.71 3.21 -16.40
C ASN A 196 11.39 3.78 -15.88
N ILE A 197 10.85 3.21 -14.80
CA ILE A 197 9.65 3.75 -14.14
C ILE A 197 9.93 5.16 -13.59
N VAL A 198 11.09 5.39 -12.98
CA VAL A 198 11.48 6.73 -12.53
C VAL A 198 11.63 7.71 -13.70
N ASN A 199 12.20 7.28 -14.83
CA ASN A 199 12.27 8.11 -16.03
C ASN A 199 10.87 8.45 -16.58
N LEU A 200 9.95 7.48 -16.62
CA LEU A 200 8.56 7.71 -17.00
C LEU A 200 7.91 8.76 -16.09
N ALA A 201 7.99 8.57 -14.77
CA ALA A 201 7.45 9.51 -13.78
C ALA A 201 8.04 10.92 -13.94
N ALA A 202 9.37 11.00 -14.08
CA ALA A 202 10.06 12.27 -14.26
C ALA A 202 9.60 12.99 -15.54
N ASN A 203 9.50 12.27 -16.65
CA ASN A 203 9.14 12.85 -17.94
C ASN A 203 7.65 13.24 -18.02
N LEU A 204 6.75 12.50 -17.37
CA LEU A 204 5.33 12.84 -17.22
C LEU A 204 5.11 14.07 -16.33
N GLY A 205 6.05 14.34 -15.41
CA GLY A 205 5.95 15.48 -14.50
C GLY A 205 5.15 15.19 -13.23
N VAL A 206 4.83 13.92 -12.94
CA VAL A 206 4.15 13.52 -11.69
C VAL A 206 5.00 13.86 -10.46
N GLU A 207 4.33 13.96 -9.31
CA GLU A 207 4.95 14.28 -8.03
C GLU A 207 5.56 13.06 -7.35
N GLY A 208 5.01 11.86 -7.58
CA GLY A 208 5.57 10.66 -7.00
C GLY A 208 5.17 9.36 -7.68
N ILE A 209 5.72 8.28 -7.12
CA ILE A 209 5.43 6.89 -7.46
C ILE A 209 4.86 6.24 -6.21
N ASP A 210 3.77 5.49 -6.38
CA ASP A 210 3.16 4.66 -5.35
C ASP A 210 3.46 3.19 -5.67
N VAL A 211 4.13 2.48 -4.77
CA VAL A 211 4.48 1.07 -4.96
C VAL A 211 3.40 0.22 -4.32
N ASP A 212 2.59 -0.40 -5.17
CA ASP A 212 1.49 -1.27 -4.77
C ASP A 212 1.92 -2.74 -4.95
N TYR A 213 2.66 -3.23 -3.96
CA TYR A 213 3.30 -4.55 -3.97
C TYR A 213 2.38 -5.59 -3.33
N GLU A 214 1.79 -6.47 -4.16
CA GLU A 214 0.82 -7.48 -3.72
C GLU A 214 1.25 -8.92 -4.07
N GLU A 215 2.56 -9.22 -4.05
CA GLU A 215 3.06 -10.57 -4.39
C GLU A 215 2.87 -11.57 -3.24
N PHE A 216 1.61 -11.89 -2.95
CA PHE A 216 1.19 -12.83 -1.90
C PHE A 216 1.81 -14.22 -2.13
N TRP A 217 1.81 -14.63 -3.40
CA TRP A 217 2.48 -15.85 -3.86
C TRP A 217 3.97 -15.88 -3.49
N HIS A 218 4.68 -14.75 -3.59
CA HIS A 218 6.12 -14.68 -3.33
C HIS A 218 6.40 -14.84 -1.84
N ALA A 219 5.57 -14.20 -1.00
CA ALA A 219 5.61 -14.41 0.44
C ALA A 219 5.40 -15.88 0.80
N ASP A 220 4.33 -16.49 0.29
CA ASP A 220 3.99 -17.87 0.62
C ASP A 220 5.02 -18.87 0.14
N ILE A 221 5.36 -18.86 -1.14
CA ILE A 221 6.21 -19.89 -1.74
C ILE A 221 7.65 -19.84 -1.19
N ASN A 222 8.12 -18.66 -0.80
CA ASN A 222 9.45 -18.45 -0.20
C ASN A 222 9.41 -18.37 1.33
N ALA A 223 8.28 -18.69 1.96
CA ALA A 223 8.13 -18.65 3.41
C ALA A 223 9.10 -19.62 4.11
N LYS A 224 9.56 -19.20 5.29
CA LYS A 224 10.31 -20.04 6.23
C LYS A 224 9.49 -20.23 7.50
N SER A 225 9.65 -21.39 8.13
CA SER A 225 9.03 -21.67 9.43
C SER A 225 9.60 -20.74 10.50
N TRP A 226 8.75 -20.37 11.46
CA TRP A 226 9.10 -19.62 12.66
C TRP A 226 9.02 -20.54 13.87
N LYS A 227 10.19 -20.86 14.43
CA LYS A 227 10.37 -21.88 15.47
C LYS A 227 10.07 -21.38 16.88
N LEU A 228 10.07 -20.07 17.12
CA LEU A 228 9.78 -19.51 18.44
C LEU A 228 8.27 -19.38 18.60
N THR A 229 7.67 -20.42 19.18
CA THR A 229 6.24 -20.50 19.51
C THR A 229 6.09 -20.41 21.03
N PRO A 230 4.86 -20.21 21.55
CA PRO A 230 4.61 -20.27 23.00
C PRO A 230 5.19 -21.51 23.70
N ASP A 231 5.22 -22.64 22.99
CA ASP A 231 5.63 -23.92 23.56
C ASP A 231 7.14 -24.17 23.48
N SER A 232 7.85 -23.50 22.55
CA SER A 232 9.28 -23.72 22.32
C SER A 232 10.17 -22.66 22.96
N ILE A 233 9.62 -21.50 23.33
CA ILE A 233 10.39 -20.42 23.93
C ILE A 233 10.74 -20.72 25.39
N LYS A 234 12.04 -20.79 25.69
CA LYS A 234 12.53 -21.01 27.07
C LYS A 234 12.13 -19.85 27.97
N VAL A 235 11.60 -20.14 29.16
CA VAL A 235 11.31 -19.12 30.17
C VAL A 235 12.59 -18.36 30.55
N PRO A 236 12.60 -17.01 30.53
CA PRO A 236 13.77 -16.26 31.01
C PRO A 236 13.98 -16.52 32.51
N LEU A 237 15.24 -16.57 32.95
CA LEU A 237 15.58 -16.80 34.37
C LEU A 237 15.06 -15.67 35.26
N ASN A 238 15.16 -14.44 34.76
CA ASN A 238 14.55 -13.23 35.34
C ASN A 238 13.16 -13.01 34.75
N ASN A 239 12.38 -12.07 35.30
CA ASN A 239 11.05 -11.73 34.77
C ASN A 239 11.09 -11.23 33.31
N SER A 240 12.24 -10.72 32.83
CA SER A 240 12.43 -10.26 31.46
C SER A 240 13.89 -10.42 30.98
N GLU A 241 14.08 -10.57 29.67
CA GLU A 241 15.37 -10.59 28.97
C GLU A 241 15.25 -9.76 27.69
N THR A 242 16.22 -8.86 27.43
CA THR A 242 16.29 -8.12 26.16
C THR A 242 16.84 -9.00 25.05
N LEU A 243 16.22 -8.97 23.88
CA LEU A 243 16.69 -9.68 22.69
C LEU A 243 16.96 -8.69 21.56
N ILE A 244 18.18 -8.67 21.05
CA ILE A 244 18.47 -7.94 19.80
C ILE A 244 17.88 -8.68 18.59
N THR A 245 17.49 -7.94 17.57
CA THR A 245 16.81 -8.49 16.37
C THR A 245 17.58 -9.62 15.70
N SER A 246 18.91 -9.51 15.57
CA SER A 246 19.74 -10.56 14.95
C SER A 246 19.70 -11.88 15.74
N THR A 247 19.73 -11.82 17.07
CA THR A 247 19.59 -13.00 17.93
C THR A 247 18.20 -13.60 17.86
N LEU A 248 17.16 -12.76 17.82
CA LEU A 248 15.78 -13.22 17.68
C LEU A 248 15.58 -13.98 16.37
N ILE A 249 16.03 -13.40 15.24
CA ILE A 249 15.96 -14.03 13.91
C ILE A 249 16.77 -15.33 13.90
N ALA A 250 18.00 -15.33 14.40
CA ALA A 250 18.84 -16.53 14.41
C ALA A 250 18.23 -17.69 15.19
N LYS A 251 17.51 -17.40 16.29
CA LYS A 251 16.82 -18.41 17.11
C LYS A 251 15.50 -18.87 16.51
N GLY A 252 14.75 -17.98 15.88
CA GLY A 252 13.41 -18.27 15.37
C GLY A 252 13.36 -18.76 13.94
N LEU A 253 14.33 -18.43 13.09
CA LEU A 253 14.25 -18.80 11.69
C LEU A 253 14.44 -20.32 11.49
N GLY A 254 13.48 -20.94 10.81
CA GLY A 254 13.48 -22.35 10.45
C GLY A 254 13.76 -22.62 8.97
N GLY A 255 13.43 -23.84 8.55
CA GLY A 255 13.55 -24.28 7.15
C GLY A 255 12.42 -23.72 6.29
N TYR A 256 12.53 -23.92 4.98
CA TYR A 256 11.49 -23.54 4.02
C TYR A 256 10.18 -24.30 4.28
N VAL A 257 9.06 -23.59 4.07
CA VAL A 257 7.71 -24.17 4.16
C VAL A 257 7.38 -24.97 2.90
N TYR A 258 7.84 -24.51 1.74
CA TYR A 258 7.66 -25.21 0.46
C TYR A 258 9.00 -25.79 -0.04
N ASP A 259 8.97 -27.00 -0.58
CA ASP A 259 10.13 -27.65 -1.20
C ASP A 259 10.42 -27.10 -2.61
N ALA A 260 11.45 -27.64 -3.29
CA ALA A 260 11.81 -27.22 -4.66
C ALA A 260 10.75 -27.59 -5.71
N SER A 261 9.83 -28.50 -5.39
CA SER A 261 8.69 -28.90 -6.24
C SER A 261 7.42 -28.12 -5.90
N MET A 262 7.52 -27.03 -5.14
CA MET A 262 6.40 -26.19 -4.70
C MET A 262 5.36 -26.93 -3.85
N LYS A 263 5.77 -28.00 -3.14
CA LYS A 263 4.90 -28.71 -2.18
C LYS A 263 5.23 -28.30 -0.75
N ILE A 264 4.21 -28.24 0.11
CA ILE A 264 4.43 -28.00 1.54
C ILE A 264 5.28 -29.13 2.12
N VAL A 265 6.37 -28.77 2.81
CA VAL A 265 7.24 -29.71 3.53
C VAL A 265 6.43 -30.34 4.68
N PRO A 266 6.42 -31.68 4.84
CA PRO A 266 5.62 -32.33 5.87
C PRO A 266 5.86 -31.76 7.27
N GLY A 267 4.78 -31.36 7.95
CA GLY A 267 4.79 -30.76 9.29
C GLY A 267 4.92 -29.24 9.31
N ALA A 268 5.30 -28.60 8.20
CA ALA A 268 5.41 -27.14 8.12
C ALA A 268 4.04 -26.44 8.16
N GLU A 269 2.95 -27.14 7.86
CA GLU A 269 1.58 -26.64 7.96
C GLU A 269 1.15 -26.31 9.40
N LYS A 270 1.82 -26.91 10.40
CA LYS A 270 1.49 -26.76 11.83
C LYS A 270 2.32 -25.69 12.54
N ILE A 271 3.27 -25.07 11.83
CA ILE A 271 4.22 -24.11 12.40
C ILE A 271 3.97 -22.75 11.74
N PRO A 272 3.92 -21.65 12.51
CA PRO A 272 3.88 -20.30 11.96
C PRO A 272 5.02 -20.04 10.97
N ARG A 273 4.82 -19.05 10.12
CA ARG A 273 5.72 -18.70 9.01
C ARG A 273 6.27 -17.28 9.20
N VAL A 274 7.38 -17.01 8.53
CA VAL A 274 7.98 -15.68 8.32
C VAL A 274 8.45 -15.55 6.87
N MET A 275 8.52 -14.31 6.37
CA MET A 275 8.79 -14.00 4.95
C MET A 275 10.10 -13.21 4.73
N PRO A 276 11.27 -13.66 5.25
CA PRO A 276 12.49 -12.87 5.17
C PRO A 276 12.90 -12.53 3.72
N GLU A 277 12.72 -13.47 2.78
CA GLU A 277 13.08 -13.26 1.37
C GLU A 277 12.18 -12.23 0.68
N THR A 278 10.92 -12.10 1.12
CA THR A 278 10.00 -11.07 0.62
C THR A 278 10.30 -9.71 1.22
N VAL A 279 10.66 -9.68 2.52
CA VAL A 279 11.11 -8.45 3.19
C VAL A 279 12.38 -7.92 2.52
N ASP A 280 13.34 -8.79 2.21
CA ASP A 280 14.58 -8.43 1.52
C ASP A 280 14.32 -7.98 0.08
N LYS A 281 13.45 -8.68 -0.66
CA LYS A 281 13.05 -8.29 -2.02
C LYS A 281 12.38 -6.91 -2.01
N PHE A 282 11.37 -6.70 -1.18
CA PHE A 282 10.68 -5.41 -1.07
C PHE A 282 11.63 -4.27 -0.69
N ALA A 283 12.54 -4.49 0.26
CA ALA A 283 13.58 -3.53 0.60
C ALA A 283 14.51 -3.22 -0.58
N ALA A 284 14.93 -4.24 -1.35
CA ALA A 284 15.76 -4.06 -2.53
C ALA A 284 15.06 -3.24 -3.62
N ILE A 285 13.75 -3.46 -3.81
CA ILE A 285 12.91 -2.68 -4.73
C ILE A 285 12.88 -1.20 -4.31
N LEU A 286 12.58 -0.91 -3.03
CA LEU A 286 12.60 0.47 -2.51
C LEU A 286 13.97 1.13 -2.70
N LYS A 287 15.05 0.40 -2.39
CA LYS A 287 16.43 0.89 -2.58
C LYS A 287 16.72 1.21 -4.06
N SER A 288 16.25 0.38 -4.99
CA SER A 288 16.45 0.59 -6.43
C SER A 288 15.69 1.83 -6.93
N PHE A 289 14.43 2.00 -6.50
CA PHE A 289 13.68 3.23 -6.75
C PHE A 289 14.40 4.45 -6.20
N TYR A 290 14.83 4.44 -4.94
CA TYR A 290 15.52 5.57 -4.32
C TYR A 290 16.84 5.92 -5.00
N THR A 291 17.61 4.92 -5.42
CA THR A 291 18.84 5.11 -6.18
C THR A 291 18.55 5.80 -7.51
N SER A 292 17.51 5.33 -8.20
CA SER A 292 17.07 5.91 -9.47
C SER A 292 16.49 7.33 -9.32
N ILE A 293 15.68 7.57 -8.28
CA ILE A 293 15.13 8.89 -7.94
C ILE A 293 16.24 9.90 -7.70
N ASN A 294 17.25 9.53 -6.90
CA ASN A 294 18.41 10.39 -6.62
C ASN A 294 19.17 10.77 -7.89
N ALA A 295 19.23 9.87 -8.88
CA ALA A 295 19.95 10.11 -10.13
C ALA A 295 19.14 10.90 -11.17
N VAL A 296 17.81 10.74 -11.20
CA VAL A 296 16.95 11.25 -12.28
C VAL A 296 16.14 12.48 -11.86
N LYS A 297 15.48 12.43 -10.71
CA LYS A 297 14.60 13.51 -10.21
C LYS A 297 14.54 13.44 -8.68
N PRO A 298 15.49 14.05 -7.95
CA PRO A 298 15.58 13.95 -6.49
C PRO A 298 14.35 14.43 -5.72
N SER A 299 13.51 15.28 -6.33
CA SER A 299 12.25 15.77 -5.76
C SER A 299 11.08 14.79 -5.91
N LEU A 300 11.24 13.71 -6.68
CA LEU A 300 10.19 12.71 -6.86
C LEU A 300 9.95 11.94 -5.56
N LYS A 301 8.69 11.87 -5.14
CA LYS A 301 8.28 11.17 -3.91
C LYS A 301 8.07 9.68 -4.18
N LEU A 302 8.30 8.86 -3.17
CA LEU A 302 7.95 7.44 -3.17
C LEU A 302 6.94 7.19 -2.06
N SER A 303 5.89 6.42 -2.31
CA SER A 303 4.93 5.94 -1.33
C SER A 303 4.66 4.46 -1.57
N ILE A 304 3.89 3.84 -0.67
CA ILE A 304 3.50 2.44 -0.80
C ILE A 304 2.02 2.28 -0.47
N ALA A 305 1.37 1.33 -1.15
CA ALA A 305 0.15 0.71 -0.66
C ALA A 305 0.55 -0.43 0.29
N GLY A 306 0.04 -0.36 1.53
CA GLY A 306 0.33 -1.31 2.59
C GLY A 306 -0.86 -2.27 2.80
N PRO A 307 -0.64 -3.59 2.87
CA PRO A 307 -1.71 -4.55 3.14
C PRO A 307 -2.31 -4.31 4.54
N ALA A 308 -3.60 -4.54 4.76
CA ALA A 308 -4.24 -4.30 6.08
C ALA A 308 -3.50 -4.97 7.25
N THR A 309 -2.93 -6.16 7.03
CA THR A 309 -2.17 -6.93 8.04
C THR A 309 -0.68 -6.59 8.11
N GLY A 310 -0.19 -5.68 7.26
CA GLY A 310 1.25 -5.39 7.10
C GLY A 310 1.91 -4.71 8.29
N GLY A 311 1.12 -4.07 9.16
CA GLY A 311 1.59 -3.39 10.36
C GLY A 311 1.83 -4.31 11.57
N ILE A 312 1.41 -5.58 11.50
CA ILE A 312 1.49 -6.48 12.64
C ILE A 312 2.79 -7.31 12.60
N PRO A 313 3.64 -7.29 13.64
CA PRO A 313 4.81 -8.16 13.71
C PRO A 313 4.45 -9.64 13.68
N ASN A 314 5.21 -10.42 12.91
CA ASN A 314 5.07 -11.87 12.81
C ASN A 314 6.22 -12.68 13.48
N MET A 315 7.20 -11.99 14.08
CA MET A 315 8.31 -12.60 14.83
C MET A 315 8.01 -12.64 16.33
N SER A 316 6.89 -13.24 16.69
CA SER A 316 6.43 -13.35 18.07
C SER A 316 6.24 -14.81 18.49
N ALA A 317 6.27 -15.06 19.80
CA ALA A 317 5.88 -16.35 20.35
C ALA A 317 4.38 -16.32 20.67
N ASN A 318 3.56 -16.40 19.62
CA ASN A 318 2.10 -16.47 19.68
C ASN A 318 1.57 -17.50 18.67
N TRP A 319 0.42 -18.13 18.95
CA TRP A 319 -0.21 -19.11 18.05
C TRP A 319 -1.17 -18.46 17.03
N GLY A 320 -1.49 -17.18 17.19
CA GLY A 320 -2.38 -16.48 16.27
C GLY A 320 -2.54 -15.02 16.64
N THR A 321 -3.32 -14.29 15.85
CA THR A 321 -3.76 -12.94 16.23
C THR A 321 -4.87 -13.01 17.26
N ASN A 322 -4.52 -12.99 18.54
CA ASN A 322 -5.50 -12.65 19.57
C ASN A 322 -5.64 -11.13 19.57
N ALA A 323 -6.72 -10.59 19.00
CA ALA A 323 -6.88 -9.14 18.83
C ALA A 323 -6.70 -8.33 20.12
N ARG A 324 -7.04 -8.90 21.29
CA ARG A 324 -6.86 -8.24 22.60
C ARG A 324 -5.39 -8.03 22.96
N ASN A 325 -4.50 -8.86 22.45
CA ASN A 325 -3.09 -8.81 22.78
C ASN A 325 -2.16 -8.65 21.55
N SER A 326 -2.71 -8.52 20.34
CA SER A 326 -1.91 -8.37 19.13
C SER A 326 -1.18 -7.03 19.07
N ASP A 327 -1.65 -6.06 19.86
CA ASP A 327 -0.99 -4.79 20.10
C ASP A 327 0.23 -4.89 21.04
N ILE A 328 0.38 -5.99 21.78
CA ILE A 328 1.47 -6.25 22.73
C ILE A 328 2.43 -7.33 22.22
N TYR A 329 1.89 -8.41 21.66
CA TYR A 329 2.67 -9.58 21.26
C TYR A 329 2.72 -9.77 19.75
N GLY A 330 2.02 -8.97 18.93
CA GLY A 330 1.93 -9.23 17.50
C GLY A 330 1.06 -10.44 17.16
N GLY A 331 1.31 -11.06 16.01
CA GLY A 331 0.57 -12.22 15.53
C GLY A 331 1.46 -13.31 14.96
N ALA A 332 0.84 -14.47 14.70
CA ALA A 332 1.42 -15.51 13.86
C ALA A 332 0.96 -15.31 12.42
N TRP A 333 1.84 -15.58 11.47
CA TRP A 333 1.49 -15.61 10.06
C TRP A 333 1.45 -17.06 9.57
N TRP A 334 0.38 -17.43 8.87
CA TRP A 334 0.11 -18.79 8.40
C TRP A 334 0.12 -18.91 6.87
N GLY A 335 0.49 -17.84 6.17
CA GLY A 335 0.44 -17.72 4.72
C GLY A 335 -0.70 -16.83 4.23
N GLY A 336 -0.84 -16.70 2.91
CA GLY A 336 -1.83 -15.89 2.21
C GLY A 336 -1.41 -14.43 2.09
N ASN A 337 -1.85 -13.59 3.03
CA ASN A 337 -1.65 -12.14 2.96
C ASN A 337 -0.19 -11.74 3.32
N LEU A 338 0.23 -10.53 2.96
CA LEU A 338 1.54 -9.91 3.26
C LEU A 338 1.66 -9.44 4.71
N TYR A 339 1.29 -10.33 5.62
CA TYR A 339 1.21 -10.09 7.05
C TYR A 339 2.58 -9.68 7.61
N GLY A 340 2.64 -8.49 8.19
CA GLY A 340 3.86 -7.95 8.79
C GLY A 340 4.95 -7.52 7.80
N LEU A 341 4.69 -7.49 6.49
CA LEU A 341 5.68 -7.05 5.50
C LEU A 341 6.23 -5.67 5.87
N ILE A 342 5.35 -4.69 6.06
CA ILE A 342 5.74 -3.30 6.32
C ILE A 342 6.47 -3.17 7.66
N TYR A 343 5.98 -3.83 8.71
CA TYR A 343 6.67 -3.86 10.00
C TYR A 343 8.07 -4.44 9.90
N ASN A 344 8.24 -5.60 9.26
CA ASN A 344 9.54 -6.26 9.21
C ASN A 344 10.53 -5.51 8.31
N THR A 345 10.06 -4.87 7.23
CA THR A 345 10.90 -3.97 6.43
C THR A 345 11.30 -2.74 7.24
N ALA A 346 10.42 -2.16 8.05
CA ALA A 346 10.76 -1.04 8.93
C ALA A 346 11.77 -1.43 10.02
N LEU A 347 11.64 -2.64 10.57
CA LEU A 347 12.55 -3.19 11.57
C LEU A 347 13.96 -3.42 11.01
N SER A 348 14.06 -4.04 9.83
CA SER A 348 15.34 -4.45 9.23
C SER A 348 15.99 -3.37 8.38
N TYR A 349 15.17 -2.50 7.76
CA TYR A 349 15.60 -1.47 6.80
C TYR A 349 14.97 -0.10 7.10
N PRO A 350 15.14 0.44 8.33
CA PRO A 350 14.42 1.63 8.77
C PRO A 350 14.66 2.86 7.88
N SER A 351 15.86 3.01 7.32
CA SER A 351 16.19 4.14 6.43
C SER A 351 15.39 4.15 5.12
N LEU A 352 14.94 2.99 4.64
CA LEU A 352 14.14 2.89 3.42
C LEU A 352 12.68 3.27 3.69
N ILE A 353 12.10 2.77 4.79
CA ILE A 353 10.73 3.11 5.19
C ILE A 353 10.63 4.57 5.61
N ASN A 354 11.61 5.09 6.36
CA ASN A 354 11.60 6.48 6.83
C ASN A 354 11.70 7.53 5.71
N ARG A 355 12.08 7.11 4.51
CA ARG A 355 12.20 7.98 3.34
C ARG A 355 10.91 8.03 2.50
N LEU A 356 9.92 7.20 2.82
CA LEU A 356 8.62 7.23 2.15
C LEU A 356 7.89 8.54 2.44
N SER A 357 7.11 9.00 1.48
CA SER A 357 6.25 10.17 1.61
C SER A 357 4.95 9.89 2.36
N TYR A 358 4.43 8.66 2.26
CA TYR A 358 3.34 8.11 3.09
C TYR A 358 3.26 6.59 2.93
N ILE A 359 2.54 5.95 3.85
CA ILE A 359 2.12 4.54 3.79
C ILE A 359 0.59 4.53 3.74
N GLY A 360 0.00 4.12 2.62
CA GLY A 360 -1.45 4.02 2.45
C GLY A 360 -1.96 2.63 2.78
N VAL A 361 -2.66 2.46 3.90
CA VAL A 361 -3.09 1.12 4.35
C VAL A 361 -4.38 0.73 3.65
N MET A 362 -4.39 -0.39 2.93
CA MET A 362 -5.55 -0.92 2.22
C MET A 362 -6.53 -1.61 3.19
N THR A 363 -7.17 -0.82 4.06
CA THR A 363 -8.18 -1.28 5.03
C THR A 363 -9.57 -1.38 4.40
N TYR A 364 -9.65 -2.06 3.26
CA TYR A 364 -10.85 -2.39 2.52
C TYR A 364 -10.70 -3.81 1.97
N ASP A 365 -11.64 -4.27 1.13
CA ASP A 365 -11.66 -5.66 0.68
C ASP A 365 -11.78 -6.69 1.83
N LEU A 366 -12.34 -6.24 2.95
CA LEU A 366 -12.45 -7.01 4.18
C LEU A 366 -13.71 -7.88 4.20
N SER A 367 -13.62 -8.99 4.92
CA SER A 367 -14.69 -9.96 5.10
C SER A 367 -15.06 -10.13 6.56
N GLU A 368 -16.32 -10.46 6.83
CA GLU A 368 -16.74 -10.99 8.13
C GLU A 368 -15.96 -12.25 8.55
N LYS A 369 -15.26 -12.93 7.63
CA LYS A 369 -14.37 -14.05 7.95
C LYS A 369 -13.00 -13.62 8.48
N ASP A 370 -12.60 -12.37 8.23
CA ASP A 370 -11.32 -11.82 8.69
C ASP A 370 -11.32 -11.50 10.18
N CYS A 371 -12.51 -11.43 10.81
CA CYS A 371 -12.59 -11.33 12.26
C CYS A 371 -12.12 -12.61 12.97
N GLY A 372 -11.93 -13.70 12.21
CA GLY A 372 -11.30 -14.94 12.64
C GLY A 372 -12.30 -16.02 13.04
N PHE A 373 -12.33 -17.11 12.27
CA PHE A 373 -12.85 -18.40 12.71
C PHE A 373 -12.27 -19.53 11.86
N ILE A 374 -11.21 -20.19 12.35
CA ILE A 374 -10.89 -21.59 12.04
C ILE A 374 -10.34 -22.23 13.32
N GLY A 375 -11.18 -22.95 14.09
CA GLY A 375 -10.71 -23.84 15.19
C GLY A 375 -11.18 -23.54 16.63
N GLY A 376 -12.12 -22.63 16.88
CA GLY A 376 -12.88 -22.60 18.14
C GLY A 376 -12.36 -21.75 19.31
N GLY A 377 -11.51 -20.74 19.08
CA GLY A 377 -11.17 -19.72 20.07
C GLY A 377 -11.85 -18.37 19.77
N GLU A 378 -12.24 -17.62 20.80
CA GLU A 378 -12.72 -16.24 20.65
C GLU A 378 -11.64 -15.35 20.03
N THR A 379 -11.91 -14.79 18.85
CA THR A 379 -11.15 -13.67 18.30
C THR A 379 -11.85 -12.37 18.70
N TYR A 380 -11.07 -11.37 19.11
CA TYR A 380 -11.60 -10.06 19.51
C TYR A 380 -11.53 -9.02 18.38
N ILE A 381 -11.32 -9.46 17.13
CA ILE A 381 -11.46 -8.58 15.96
C ILE A 381 -12.96 -8.48 15.71
N PRO A 382 -13.56 -7.28 15.64
CA PRO A 382 -14.98 -7.17 15.30
C PRO A 382 -15.24 -7.64 13.86
N CYS A 383 -16.42 -8.22 13.59
CA CYS A 383 -16.77 -8.73 12.26
C CYS A 383 -17.42 -7.67 11.35
N ASP A 384 -17.49 -6.41 11.79
CA ASP A 384 -17.96 -5.26 11.02
C ASP A 384 -16.81 -4.42 10.44
N LEU A 385 -17.07 -3.69 9.34
CA LEU A 385 -16.05 -2.89 8.66
C LEU A 385 -15.40 -1.84 9.59
N PRO A 386 -16.14 -0.96 10.31
CA PRO A 386 -15.51 -0.01 11.23
C PRO A 386 -14.59 -0.65 12.27
N GLY A 387 -15.01 -1.77 12.85
CA GLY A 387 -14.23 -2.50 13.84
C GLY A 387 -12.96 -3.14 13.27
N GLN A 388 -13.03 -3.74 12.07
CA GLN A 388 -11.84 -4.27 11.40
C GLN A 388 -10.88 -3.18 10.94
N VAL A 389 -11.38 -2.07 10.38
CA VAL A 389 -10.54 -0.92 10.01
C VAL A 389 -9.84 -0.36 11.24
N LYS A 390 -10.59 -0.14 12.34
CA LYS A 390 -10.03 0.29 13.62
C LYS A 390 -8.92 -0.65 14.10
N TYR A 391 -9.14 -1.96 13.97
CA TYR A 391 -8.15 -2.96 14.32
C TYR A 391 -6.90 -2.84 13.44
N TYR A 392 -7.01 -3.05 12.12
CA TYR A 392 -5.88 -3.12 11.20
C TYR A 392 -5.11 -1.80 11.11
N TYR A 393 -5.80 -0.67 10.93
CA TYR A 393 -5.17 0.65 10.96
C TYR A 393 -4.54 0.94 12.34
N GLY A 394 -5.24 0.57 13.41
CA GLY A 394 -4.73 0.70 14.77
C GLY A 394 -3.43 -0.06 15.00
N GLN A 395 -3.26 -1.23 14.38
CA GLN A 395 -1.99 -1.99 14.45
C GLN A 395 -0.83 -1.25 13.79
N TYR A 396 -1.05 -0.61 12.65
CA TYR A 396 -0.04 0.25 12.03
C TYR A 396 0.40 1.38 12.97
N ILE A 397 -0.56 2.09 13.57
CA ILE A 397 -0.26 3.16 14.52
C ILE A 397 0.48 2.60 15.75
N ASN A 398 -0.05 1.54 16.34
CA ASN A 398 0.48 0.95 17.56
C ASN A 398 1.89 0.36 17.38
N TRP A 399 2.23 -0.18 16.22
CA TRP A 399 3.54 -0.82 15.99
C TRP A 399 4.56 0.09 15.32
N LEU A 400 4.12 1.04 14.48
CA LEU A 400 5.01 1.88 13.68
C LEU A 400 5.05 3.35 14.12
N LYS A 401 4.15 3.77 15.03
CA LYS A 401 4.09 5.15 15.57
C LYS A 401 4.15 5.15 17.10
N SER A 402 4.93 4.25 17.69
CA SER A 402 4.96 4.08 19.14
C SER A 402 6.07 4.91 19.80
N GLY A 403 5.66 5.79 20.72
CA GLY A 403 6.54 6.48 21.67
C GLY A 403 7.26 7.71 21.12
N ASN A 404 8.01 8.37 22.01
CA ASN A 404 8.87 9.52 21.70
C ASN A 404 10.34 9.11 21.47
N GLU A 405 10.68 7.83 21.73
CA GLU A 405 12.04 7.30 21.67
C GLU A 405 12.07 5.97 20.92
N VAL A 406 13.16 5.74 20.17
CA VAL A 406 13.37 4.49 19.41
C VAL A 406 13.98 3.45 20.35
N VAL A 407 13.19 2.42 20.70
CA VAL A 407 13.71 1.20 21.35
C VAL A 407 14.36 0.32 20.29
N THR A 408 15.49 -0.32 20.59
CA THR A 408 16.29 -1.13 19.62
C THR A 408 16.31 -2.63 19.93
N PHE A 409 15.44 -3.09 20.83
CA PHE A 409 15.39 -4.46 21.29
C PHE A 409 13.94 -4.96 21.40
N HIS A 410 13.80 -6.28 21.31
CA HIS A 410 12.60 -7.03 21.68
C HIS A 410 12.69 -7.41 23.15
N ILE A 411 11.55 -7.71 23.78
CA ILE A 411 11.51 -8.14 25.17
C ILE A 411 10.99 -9.55 25.25
N LYS A 412 11.77 -10.45 25.81
CA LYS A 412 11.32 -11.79 26.19
C LYS A 412 10.86 -11.76 27.64
N LEU A 413 9.61 -12.14 27.90
CA LEU A 413 8.98 -12.06 29.21
C LEU A 413 8.66 -13.43 29.78
N LYS A 414 8.72 -13.54 31.11
CA LYS A 414 8.17 -14.66 31.87
C LYS A 414 6.66 -14.47 32.03
N GLY A 415 5.89 -15.44 31.57
CA GLY A 415 4.43 -15.38 31.53
C GLY A 415 3.91 -14.43 30.45
N ALA A 416 2.81 -14.81 29.81
CA ALA A 416 2.08 -13.95 28.89
C ALA A 416 0.58 -13.98 29.17
N ARG A 417 -0.12 -12.92 28.74
CA ARG A 417 -1.57 -12.78 28.96
C ARG A 417 -2.41 -13.87 28.27
N ASN A 418 -1.80 -14.69 27.42
CA ASN A 418 -2.38 -15.86 26.78
C ASN A 418 -2.01 -17.18 27.48
N TYR A 419 -1.60 -17.15 28.75
CA TYR A 419 -1.19 -18.30 29.56
C TYR A 419 0.10 -19.03 29.11
N ALA A 420 0.82 -18.50 28.12
CA ALA A 420 2.13 -19.03 27.76
C ALA A 420 3.15 -18.80 28.88
N GLN A 421 4.03 -19.78 29.12
CA GLN A 421 5.07 -19.68 30.16
C GLN A 421 6.10 -18.58 29.86
N ALA A 422 6.26 -18.22 28.58
CA ALA A 422 7.02 -17.07 28.14
C ALA A 422 6.51 -16.56 26.78
N SER A 423 6.87 -15.32 26.46
CA SER A 423 6.56 -14.73 25.14
C SER A 423 7.64 -13.74 24.70
N VAL A 424 7.65 -13.42 23.40
CA VAL A 424 8.43 -12.31 22.83
C VAL A 424 7.46 -11.19 22.53
N GLN A 425 7.69 -10.03 23.14
CA GLN A 425 7.12 -8.76 22.73
C GLN A 425 8.03 -8.14 21.66
N PRO A 426 7.52 -7.98 20.43
CA PRO A 426 8.26 -7.35 19.36
C PRO A 426 8.64 -5.90 19.68
N GLN A 427 9.72 -5.43 19.07
CA GLN A 427 10.17 -4.05 19.14
C GLN A 427 9.08 -3.09 18.61
N LYS A 428 8.75 -2.09 19.39
CA LYS A 428 7.92 -0.97 18.93
C LYS A 428 8.77 -0.01 18.09
N LEU A 429 8.24 0.43 16.94
CA LEU A 429 8.95 1.29 16.00
C LEU A 429 8.35 2.69 15.96
N LEU A 430 9.17 3.65 15.55
CA LEU A 430 8.78 5.03 15.27
C LEU A 430 9.25 5.39 13.85
N VAL A 431 8.39 5.17 12.86
CA VAL A 431 8.67 5.49 11.46
C VAL A 431 8.29 6.94 11.16
N LEU A 432 9.00 7.57 10.22
CA LEU A 432 8.72 8.95 9.80
C LEU A 432 7.46 9.12 8.93
N PRO A 433 7.19 8.32 7.87
CA PRO A 433 6.09 8.61 6.95
C PRO A 433 4.73 8.69 7.65
N PRO A 434 3.83 9.60 7.23
CA PRO A 434 2.43 9.54 7.65
C PRO A 434 1.80 8.22 7.19
N ILE A 435 0.86 7.71 7.99
CA ILE A 435 0.12 6.49 7.71
C ILE A 435 -1.32 6.89 7.42
N THR A 436 -1.78 6.68 6.20
CA THR A 436 -3.13 7.05 5.75
C THR A 436 -4.03 5.83 5.77
N VAL A 437 -5.31 6.04 6.10
CA VAL A 437 -6.33 4.99 6.06
C VAL A 437 -6.83 4.81 4.62
N GLY A 438 -7.10 3.57 4.23
CA GLY A 438 -7.65 3.21 2.93
C GLY A 438 -9.15 3.01 2.99
N PHE A 439 -9.83 3.37 1.91
CA PHE A 439 -11.25 3.12 1.72
C PHE A 439 -11.52 2.53 0.35
N GLU A 440 -12.52 1.67 0.26
CA GLU A 440 -13.16 1.30 -1.00
C GLU A 440 -14.64 1.62 -0.87
N VAL A 441 -15.20 2.21 -1.91
CA VAL A 441 -16.62 2.51 -2.01
C VAL A 441 -17.31 1.43 -2.84
N GLY A 442 -18.62 1.26 -2.63
CA GLY A 442 -19.40 0.29 -3.38
C GLY A 442 -19.12 -1.17 -2.98
N ARG A 443 -19.23 -2.08 -3.95
CA ARG A 443 -18.98 -3.50 -3.74
C ARG A 443 -17.47 -3.77 -3.62
N PRO A 444 -17.00 -4.39 -2.53
CA PRO A 444 -15.61 -4.80 -2.41
C PRO A 444 -15.17 -5.72 -3.56
N ALA A 445 -13.94 -5.55 -4.05
CA ALA A 445 -13.36 -6.44 -5.05
C ALA A 445 -13.15 -7.86 -4.49
N THR A 446 -12.75 -7.95 -3.22
CA THR A 446 -12.72 -9.17 -2.42
C THR A 446 -13.37 -8.94 -1.05
N GLY A 447 -13.71 -10.02 -0.34
CA GLY A 447 -14.45 -9.91 0.92
C GLY A 447 -15.93 -9.59 0.76
N ASN A 448 -16.58 -9.13 1.83
CA ASN A 448 -18.04 -8.93 1.86
C ASN A 448 -18.53 -7.81 2.79
N LEU A 449 -17.64 -6.90 3.20
CA LEU A 449 -17.99 -5.76 4.04
C LEU A 449 -17.95 -4.43 3.26
N PRO A 450 -19.05 -3.99 2.64
CA PRO A 450 -19.09 -2.74 1.88
C PRO A 450 -19.06 -1.50 2.80
N LEU A 451 -18.54 -0.39 2.29
CA LEU A 451 -18.54 0.89 2.99
C LEU A 451 -19.93 1.54 2.96
N THR A 452 -20.64 1.53 4.09
CA THR A 452 -21.90 2.26 4.24
C THR A 452 -21.67 3.73 4.62
N LYS A 453 -22.65 4.59 4.36
CA LYS A 453 -22.64 6.01 4.78
C LYS A 453 -22.45 6.18 6.30
N SER A 454 -22.99 5.24 7.10
CA SER A 454 -22.78 5.22 8.55
C SER A 454 -21.37 4.75 8.92
N ALA A 455 -20.86 3.70 8.27
CA ALA A 455 -19.52 3.18 8.53
C ALA A 455 -18.42 4.20 8.18
N LEU A 456 -18.59 4.95 7.09
CA LEU A 456 -17.72 6.05 6.67
C LEU A 456 -17.45 7.03 7.80
N ASN A 457 -18.51 7.51 8.46
CA ASN A 457 -18.37 8.47 9.56
C ASN A 457 -17.62 7.87 10.74
N SER A 458 -17.99 6.67 11.17
CA SER A 458 -17.35 5.95 12.27
C SER A 458 -15.85 5.71 12.03
N ILE A 459 -15.47 5.33 10.81
CA ILE A 459 -14.08 5.08 10.43
C ILE A 459 -13.29 6.39 10.46
N LEU A 460 -13.79 7.45 9.81
CA LEU A 460 -13.10 8.76 9.78
C LEU A 460 -12.94 9.35 11.19
N ASP A 461 -13.97 9.27 12.03
CA ASP A 461 -13.88 9.75 13.42
C ASP A 461 -12.92 8.90 14.27
N GLY A 462 -12.79 7.62 13.94
CA GLY A 462 -11.83 6.71 14.56
C GLY A 462 -10.39 7.00 14.15
N THR A 463 -10.15 7.27 12.85
CA THR A 463 -8.79 7.43 12.29
C THR A 463 -8.20 8.80 12.62
N ILE A 464 -9.01 9.87 12.55
CA ILE A 464 -8.57 11.24 12.85
C ILE A 464 -8.07 11.40 14.28
N LYS A 465 -8.54 10.57 15.23
CA LYS A 465 -8.03 10.54 16.62
C LYS A 465 -6.54 10.20 16.72
N TYR A 466 -6.00 9.47 15.74
CA TYR A 466 -4.56 9.16 15.66
C TYR A 466 -3.77 10.22 14.90
N GLY A 467 -4.46 11.18 14.29
CA GLY A 467 -3.89 12.26 13.52
C GLY A 467 -4.62 12.48 12.20
N LYS A 468 -4.56 13.72 11.70
CA LYS A 468 -5.08 14.10 10.39
C LYS A 468 -4.05 13.77 9.30
N THR A 469 -3.62 12.52 9.23
CA THR A 469 -2.53 12.08 8.34
C THR A 469 -2.96 11.95 6.88
N GLY A 470 -4.26 11.79 6.62
CA GLY A 470 -4.84 11.69 5.28
C GLY A 470 -5.52 10.35 5.00
N LEU A 471 -5.98 10.16 3.77
CA LEU A 471 -6.60 8.93 3.28
C LEU A 471 -6.20 8.60 1.84
N ILE A 472 -6.48 7.36 1.45
CA ILE A 472 -6.46 6.92 0.06
C ILE A 472 -7.75 6.16 -0.28
N MET A 473 -8.42 6.51 -1.37
CA MET A 473 -9.66 5.88 -1.81
C MET A 473 -9.41 5.02 -3.05
N TRP A 474 -9.85 3.77 -3.00
CA TRP A 474 -9.91 2.84 -4.11
C TRP A 474 -11.19 3.04 -4.94
N ASP A 475 -10.88 3.26 -6.22
CA ASP A 475 -11.57 3.80 -7.40
C ASP A 475 -12.50 5.02 -7.25
N LEU A 476 -12.03 6.15 -7.82
CA LEU A 476 -12.77 7.40 -8.00
C LEU A 476 -14.09 7.24 -8.76
N PHE A 477 -14.18 6.26 -9.65
CA PHE A 477 -15.34 6.02 -10.52
C PHE A 477 -16.02 4.67 -10.29
N LYS A 478 -15.81 4.03 -9.13
CA LYS A 478 -16.36 2.69 -8.83
C LYS A 478 -17.87 2.57 -9.10
N ASN A 479 -18.64 3.60 -8.71
CA ASN A 479 -20.09 3.63 -8.86
C ASN A 479 -20.54 3.58 -10.32
N GLU A 480 -19.74 4.10 -11.24
CA GLU A 480 -20.04 4.10 -12.68
C GLU A 480 -19.36 2.95 -13.41
N ARG A 481 -18.11 2.65 -13.03
CA ARG A 481 -17.19 1.77 -13.75
C ARG A 481 -17.24 0.31 -13.30
N TYR A 482 -17.87 -0.03 -12.18
CA TYR A 482 -18.00 -1.44 -11.74
C TYR A 482 -19.41 -1.78 -11.27
N ASP A 483 -19.96 -0.96 -10.39
CA ASP A 483 -21.22 -1.30 -9.73
C ASP A 483 -22.43 -0.86 -10.55
N GLY A 484 -22.40 0.33 -11.15
CA GLY A 484 -23.46 0.86 -12.02
C GLY A 484 -24.83 0.76 -11.35
N SER A 485 -25.79 0.12 -12.03
CA SER A 485 -27.14 -0.12 -11.51
C SER A 485 -27.21 -1.09 -10.31
N ASN A 486 -26.12 -1.76 -9.95
CA ASN A 486 -26.07 -2.65 -8.78
C ASN A 486 -25.75 -1.91 -7.48
N TRP A 487 -25.49 -0.60 -7.54
CA TRP A 487 -25.24 0.22 -6.37
C TRP A 487 -26.39 0.12 -5.35
N LYS A 488 -26.06 0.17 -4.05
CA LYS A 488 -27.04 0.16 -2.96
C LYS A 488 -27.10 1.53 -2.29
N ASP A 489 -28.30 2.00 -1.96
CA ASP A 489 -28.53 3.35 -1.42
C ASP A 489 -27.79 3.62 -0.11
N GLU A 490 -27.57 2.58 0.70
CA GLU A 490 -26.83 2.65 1.95
C GLU A 490 -25.30 2.73 1.77
N TRP A 491 -24.78 2.38 0.59
CA TRP A 491 -23.34 2.45 0.28
C TRP A 491 -22.90 3.90 0.10
N ALA A 492 -21.72 4.23 0.63
CA ALA A 492 -21.11 5.53 0.46
C ALA A 492 -20.52 5.65 -0.95
N THR A 493 -20.88 6.70 -1.68
CA THR A 493 -20.34 7.01 -3.02
C THR A 493 -18.93 7.60 -2.94
N PRO A 494 -18.17 7.65 -4.06
CA PRO A 494 -16.92 8.42 -4.11
C PRO A 494 -17.10 9.85 -3.60
N ASN A 495 -18.22 10.48 -3.95
CA ASN A 495 -18.53 11.83 -3.51
C ASN A 495 -18.80 11.93 -2.00
N ASP A 496 -19.56 10.99 -1.43
CA ASP A 496 -19.81 10.94 0.03
C ASP A 496 -18.48 10.85 0.80
N LEU A 497 -17.58 9.96 0.37
CA LEU A 497 -16.29 9.77 1.03
C LEU A 497 -15.40 11.01 0.90
N LEU A 498 -15.17 11.51 -0.32
CA LEU A 498 -14.23 12.61 -0.55
C LEU A 498 -14.72 13.93 0.07
N SER A 499 -16.01 14.24 -0.03
CA SER A 499 -16.59 15.43 0.62
C SER A 499 -16.53 15.34 2.15
N THR A 500 -16.90 14.20 2.73
CA THR A 500 -16.87 13.98 4.19
C THR A 500 -15.43 14.07 4.71
N ALA A 501 -14.48 13.44 4.02
CA ALA A 501 -13.07 13.50 4.37
C ALA A 501 -12.48 14.91 4.25
N CYS A 502 -12.79 15.62 3.17
CA CYS A 502 -12.36 17.00 2.98
C CYS A 502 -12.77 17.88 4.17
N LYS A 503 -14.04 17.76 4.59
CA LYS A 503 -14.59 18.50 5.75
C LYS A 503 -13.95 18.08 7.08
N LYS A 504 -13.90 16.78 7.37
CA LYS A 504 -13.44 16.28 8.68
C LYS A 504 -11.93 16.42 8.87
N ILE A 505 -11.15 16.10 7.84
CA ILE A 505 -9.69 16.17 7.91
C ILE A 505 -9.23 17.64 7.74
N GLY A 506 -9.99 18.46 7.01
CA GLY A 506 -9.80 19.91 6.93
C GLY A 506 -8.89 20.33 5.79
N LEU A 507 -9.18 19.87 4.57
CA LEU A 507 -8.49 20.35 3.38
C LEU A 507 -8.99 21.77 3.05
N THR A 508 -8.09 22.74 3.03
CA THR A 508 -8.39 24.17 2.83
C THR A 508 -7.44 24.81 1.84
N GLY A 509 -7.89 25.81 1.10
CA GLY A 509 -7.06 26.56 0.14
C GLY A 509 -7.90 27.06 -1.03
N GLU A 510 -7.34 27.96 -1.83
CA GLU A 510 -8.08 28.59 -2.93
C GLU A 510 -8.56 27.60 -4.01
N HIS A 511 -7.84 26.49 -4.17
CA HIS A 511 -8.11 25.41 -5.12
C HIS A 511 -9.09 24.34 -4.62
N TYR A 512 -9.52 24.42 -3.36
CA TYR A 512 -10.30 23.36 -2.74
C TYR A 512 -11.70 23.83 -2.34
N ASN A 513 -12.67 22.95 -2.54
CA ASN A 513 -14.04 23.12 -2.08
C ASN A 513 -14.59 21.74 -1.70
N CYS A 514 -14.87 21.55 -0.41
CA CYS A 514 -15.34 20.26 0.10
C CYS A 514 -16.80 19.94 -0.29
N ASP A 515 -17.53 20.89 -0.84
CA ASP A 515 -18.86 20.68 -1.41
C ASP A 515 -18.82 20.39 -2.92
N SER A 516 -17.64 20.44 -3.54
CA SER A 516 -17.50 20.05 -4.94
C SER A 516 -17.80 18.57 -5.11
N SER A 517 -18.55 18.27 -6.17
CA SER A 517 -18.81 16.90 -6.58
C SER A 517 -17.54 16.28 -7.15
N VAL A 518 -17.33 14.98 -6.91
CA VAL A 518 -16.45 14.19 -7.79
C VAL A 518 -17.02 14.28 -9.20
N PRO A 519 -16.28 14.82 -10.19
CA PRO A 519 -16.85 15.04 -11.52
C PRO A 519 -17.21 13.71 -12.19
N THR A 520 -18.50 13.40 -12.29
CA THR A 520 -19.00 12.31 -13.11
C THR A 520 -19.15 12.81 -14.56
N PRO A 521 -18.70 12.09 -15.60
CA PRO A 521 -19.24 12.29 -16.95
C PRO A 521 -20.76 12.11 -16.96
N ASP A 522 -21.40 12.69 -17.98
CA ASP A 522 -22.86 12.63 -18.12
C ASP A 522 -23.32 11.17 -18.08
N PRO A 523 -24.44 10.86 -17.39
CA PRO A 523 -24.86 9.49 -17.16
C PRO A 523 -25.11 8.76 -18.48
N VAL A 524 -24.66 7.51 -18.56
CA VAL A 524 -24.99 6.58 -19.64
C VAL A 524 -26.52 6.51 -19.71
N PRO A 525 -27.16 6.85 -20.85
CA PRO A 525 -28.59 6.67 -21.00
C PRO A 525 -28.92 5.20 -20.76
N ALA A 526 -29.79 4.92 -19.80
CA ALA A 526 -30.31 3.57 -19.58
C ALA A 526 -31.00 3.12 -20.88
N PHE A 527 -30.32 2.30 -21.67
CA PHE A 527 -30.96 1.61 -22.79
C PHE A 527 -32.00 0.67 -22.20
N ILE A 528 -33.25 1.14 -22.18
CA ILE A 528 -34.41 0.27 -22.05
C ILE A 528 -34.31 -0.71 -23.20
N LYS A 529 -33.90 -1.95 -22.92
CA LYS A 529 -34.06 -3.06 -23.85
C LYS A 529 -35.55 -3.12 -24.18
N LYS A 530 -35.91 -2.73 -25.41
CA LYS A 530 -37.21 -3.03 -26.00
C LYS A 530 -37.25 -4.50 -26.39
#